data_AF-A0A0G4NC37-F1
#
_entry.id   AF-A0A0G4NC37-F1
#
_cell.length_a   1.000
_cell.length_b   1.000
_cell.length_c   1.000
_cell.angle_alpha   90.00
_cell.angle_beta   90.00
_cell.angle_gamma   90.00
#
_symmetry.space_group_name_H-M   'P 1'
#
loop_
_entity.id
_entity.type
_entity.pdbx_description
1 polymer ?
#
loop_
_entity_poly.entity_id
_entity_poly.type
_entity_poly.pdbx_seq_one_letter_code
_entity_poly.pdbx_strand_id
1 'polypeptide(L)'
;MDGGVLYDIGNWIHTSLTPEFDLDTSKKEKSGLFVEDLDLILHYHFVRDEELYTHERLRVQLALILIIAGATATRPDALIVGIPLSPV
;
A
#
# COMPACT_ATOMS: atom_id res chain seq x y z
N MET A 1 -5.40 -1.41 30.57
CA MET A 1 -6.65 -1.96 29.98
C MET A 1 -6.68 -3.43 30.30
N ASP A 2 -7.82 -3.92 30.75
CA ASP A 2 -8.03 -5.32 31.09
C ASP A 2 -8.04 -6.17 29.81
N GLY A 3 -7.26 -7.24 29.78
CA GLY A 3 -7.08 -8.09 28.58
C GLY A 3 -8.36 -8.77 28.12
N GLY A 4 -9.34 -8.94 29.02
CA GLY A 4 -10.65 -9.50 28.70
C GLY A 4 -11.45 -8.65 27.71
N VAL A 5 -11.39 -7.33 27.80
CA VAL A 5 -12.15 -6.43 26.90
C VAL A 5 -11.60 -6.51 25.47
N LEU A 6 -10.27 -6.60 25.30
CA LEU A 6 -9.65 -6.78 23.97
C LEU A 6 -9.98 -8.15 23.38
N TYR A 7 -10.04 -9.18 24.21
CA TYR A 7 -10.45 -10.53 23.81
C TYR A 7 -11.92 -10.56 23.34
N ASP A 8 -12.81 -9.91 24.09
CA ASP A 8 -14.24 -9.85 23.76
C ASP A 8 -14.48 -9.07 22.45
N ILE A 9 -13.80 -7.93 22.25
CA ILE A 9 -13.90 -7.16 21.00
C ILE A 9 -13.37 -7.96 19.80
N GLY A 10 -12.25 -8.66 19.97
CA GLY A 10 -11.69 -9.51 18.91
C GLY A 10 -12.63 -10.65 18.52
N ASN A 11 -13.27 -11.29 19.50
CA ASN A 11 -14.24 -12.35 19.25
C ASN A 11 -15.55 -11.84 18.65
N TRP A 12 -16.03 -10.66 19.05
CA TRP A 12 -17.28 -10.07 18.55
C TRP A 12 -17.33 -10.00 17.01
N ILE A 13 -16.20 -9.69 16.38
CA ILE A 13 -16.08 -9.65 14.92
C ILE A 13 -16.43 -11.01 14.31
N HIS A 14 -15.83 -12.08 14.83
CA HIS A 14 -15.99 -13.44 14.30
C HIS A 14 -17.31 -14.09 14.71
N THR A 15 -17.80 -13.85 15.93
CA THR A 15 -18.97 -14.54 16.48
C THR A 15 -20.29 -13.87 16.18
N SER A 16 -20.30 -12.55 16.00
CA SER A 16 -21.52 -11.76 15.82
C SER A 16 -21.58 -11.12 14.45
N LEU A 17 -20.58 -10.31 14.10
CA LEU A 17 -20.62 -9.54 12.85
C LEU A 17 -20.46 -10.41 11.60
N THR A 18 -19.55 -11.38 11.62
CA THR A 18 -19.34 -12.29 10.47
C THR A 18 -20.60 -13.03 10.06
N PRO A 19 -21.34 -13.73 10.94
CA PRO A 19 -22.58 -14.40 10.56
C PRO A 19 -23.75 -13.45 10.31
N GLU A 20 -23.83 -12.30 11.00
CA GLU A 20 -24.92 -11.33 10.80
C GLU A 20 -24.85 -10.66 9.41
N PHE A 21 -23.65 -10.36 8.93
CA PHE A 21 -23.41 -9.65 7.66
C PHE A 21 -22.81 -10.53 6.56
N ASP A 22 -22.73 -11.86 6.76
CA ASP A 22 -22.13 -12.83 5.84
C ASP A 22 -20.73 -12.39 5.34
N LEU A 23 -19.89 -11.94 6.28
CA LEU A 23 -18.58 -11.37 5.96
C LEU A 23 -17.62 -12.47 5.49
N ASP A 24 -17.03 -12.27 4.31
CA ASP A 24 -15.96 -13.14 3.82
C ASP A 24 -14.67 -12.96 4.63
N THR A 25 -14.37 -13.94 5.49
CA THR A 25 -13.13 -14.00 6.26
C THR A 25 -12.07 -14.87 5.60
N SER A 26 -12.25 -15.27 4.33
CA SER A 26 -11.24 -16.00 3.60
C SER A 26 -9.94 -15.20 3.57
N LYS A 27 -8.81 -15.92 3.62
CA LYS A 27 -7.51 -15.27 3.46
C LYS A 27 -7.40 -14.77 2.03
N LYS A 28 -7.71 -13.49 1.83
CA LYS A 28 -7.40 -12.80 0.59
C LYS A 28 -5.88 -12.66 0.49
N GLU A 29 -5.31 -13.21 -0.56
CA GLU A 29 -3.92 -12.93 -0.90
C GLU A 29 -3.81 -11.42 -1.14
N LYS A 30 -3.03 -10.75 -0.30
CA LYS A 30 -2.66 -9.37 -0.57
C LYS A 30 -1.49 -9.42 -1.53
N SER A 31 -1.69 -8.89 -2.73
CA SER A 31 -0.58 -8.60 -3.64
C SER A 31 0.36 -7.63 -2.91
N GLY A 32 1.48 -8.16 -2.44
CA GLY A 32 2.56 -7.40 -1.82
C GLY A 32 3.64 -7.16 -2.87
N LEU A 33 4.28 -6.00 -2.79
CA LEU A 33 5.52 -5.76 -3.53
C LEU A 33 6.67 -6.28 -2.65
N PHE A 34 7.35 -7.35 -3.08
CA PHE A 34 8.55 -7.83 -2.40
C PHE A 34 9.78 -7.02 -2.84
N VAL A 35 10.90 -7.22 -2.15
CA VAL A 35 12.16 -6.49 -2.45
C VAL A 35 12.65 -6.83 -3.86
N GLU A 36 12.48 -8.08 -4.28
CA GLU A 36 12.82 -8.57 -5.61
C GLU A 36 11.95 -7.93 -6.69
N ASP A 37 10.66 -7.71 -6.39
CA ASP A 37 9.75 -7.03 -7.32
C ASP A 37 10.13 -5.56 -7.48
N LEU A 38 10.54 -4.91 -6.38
CA LEU A 38 11.01 -3.51 -6.42
C LEU A 38 12.31 -3.37 -7.23
N ASP A 39 13.28 -4.27 -7.04
CA ASP A 39 14.51 -4.30 -7.83
C ASP A 39 14.21 -4.47 -9.33
N LEU A 40 13.31 -5.40 -9.66
CA LEU A 40 12.89 -5.63 -11.03
C LEU A 40 12.24 -4.37 -11.64
N ILE A 41 11.33 -3.72 -10.91
CA ILE A 41 10.69 -2.48 -11.37
C ILE A 41 11.72 -1.38 -11.62
N LEU A 42 12.67 -1.19 -10.69
CA LEU A 42 13.72 -0.18 -10.82
C LEU A 42 14.65 -0.48 -11.99
N HIS A 43 15.02 -1.76 -12.19
CA HIS A 43 15.82 -2.18 -13.33
C HIS A 43 15.11 -1.86 -14.64
N TYR A 44 13.82 -2.18 -14.77
CA TYR A 44 13.06 -1.82 -15.95
C TYR A 44 12.99 -0.31 -16.15
N HIS A 45 12.66 0.45 -15.10
CA HIS A 45 12.55 1.91 -15.13
C HIS A 45 13.82 2.64 -15.58
N PHE A 46 15.00 2.12 -15.23
CA PHE A 46 16.28 2.75 -15.59
C PHE A 46 16.93 2.18 -16.85
N VAL A 47 16.75 0.90 -17.15
CA VAL A 47 17.54 0.18 -18.18
C VAL A 47 16.71 -0.15 -19.41
N ARG A 48 15.42 -0.48 -19.23
CA ARG A 48 14.58 -1.01 -20.30
C ARG A 48 13.50 -0.04 -20.77
N ASP A 49 13.21 0.97 -19.96
CA ASP A 49 12.20 1.97 -20.27
C ASP A 49 12.74 2.95 -21.32
N GLU A 50 12.05 3.03 -22.46
CA GLU A 50 12.33 3.95 -23.55
C GLU A 50 11.41 5.19 -23.49
N GLU A 51 10.51 5.27 -22.51
CA GLU A 51 9.60 6.40 -22.33
C GLU A 51 10.37 7.70 -22.10
N LEU A 52 10.05 8.72 -22.90
CA LEU A 52 10.65 10.04 -22.79
C LEU A 52 9.89 10.86 -21.75
N TYR A 53 10.50 11.06 -20.59
CA TYR A 53 9.99 11.98 -19.59
C TYR A 53 10.13 13.41 -20.11
N THR A 54 9.08 14.23 -19.98
CA THR A 54 9.14 15.67 -20.31
C THR A 54 10.31 16.36 -19.60
N HIS A 55 10.63 15.91 -18.39
CA HIS A 55 11.82 16.28 -17.65
C HIS A 55 12.45 15.03 -17.03
N GLU A 56 13.73 14.77 -17.32
CA GLU A 56 14.47 13.63 -16.74
C GLU A 56 14.50 13.62 -15.19
N ARG A 57 14.29 14.79 -14.56
CA ARG A 57 14.10 14.87 -13.10
C ARG A 57 12.96 13.98 -12.62
N LEU A 58 11.86 13.88 -13.38
CA LEU A 58 10.69 13.07 -13.02
C LEU A 58 11.03 11.59 -12.94
N ARG A 59 11.91 11.10 -13.83
CA ARG A 59 12.41 9.72 -13.81
C ARG A 59 13.11 9.42 -12.49
N VAL A 60 13.99 10.31 -12.04
CA VAL A 60 14.71 10.14 -10.75
C VAL A 60 13.75 10.26 -9.55
N GLN A 61 12.79 11.18 -9.60
CA GLN A 61 11.80 11.36 -8.53
C GLN A 61 10.88 10.14 -8.39
N LEU A 62 10.44 9.54 -9.49
CA LEU A 62 9.62 8.33 -9.46
C LEU A 62 10.36 7.17 -8.81
N ALA A 63 11.62 6.93 -9.19
CA ALA A 63 12.46 5.90 -8.58
C ALA A 63 12.63 6.12 -7.07
N LEU A 64 12.88 7.37 -6.65
CA LEU A 64 12.99 7.70 -5.22
C LEU A 64 11.70 7.40 -4.45
N ILE A 65 10.55 7.74 -5.01
CA ILE A 65 9.24 7.47 -4.39
C ILE A 65 9.02 5.96 -4.25
N LEU A 66 9.34 5.17 -5.28
CA LEU A 66 9.22 3.70 -5.24
C LEU A 66 10.11 3.09 -4.15
N ILE A 67 11.35 3.57 -4.02
CA ILE A 67 12.29 3.11 -2.99
C ILE A 67 11.77 3.41 -1.58
N ILE A 68 11.32 4.65 -1.35
CA ILE A 68 10.79 5.04 -0.03
C ILE A 68 9.52 4.24 0.27
N ALA A 69 8.59 4.13 -0.68
CA ALA A 69 7.35 3.37 -0.53
C ALA A 69 7.60 1.91 -0.18
N GLY A 70 8.54 1.25 -0.86
CA GLY A 70 8.93 -0.12 -0.58
C GLY A 70 9.60 -0.28 0.79
N ALA A 71 10.48 0.66 1.17
CA ALA A 71 11.21 0.59 2.43
C ALA A 71 10.34 0.83 3.67
N THR A 72 9.30 1.67 3.56
CA THR A 72 8.46 2.06 4.70
C THR A 72 7.07 1.40 4.67
N ALA A 73 6.73 0.69 3.60
CA ALA A 73 5.38 0.18 3.34
C ALA A 73 4.28 1.25 3.50
N THR A 74 4.62 2.52 3.23
CA THR A 74 3.68 3.64 3.38
C THR A 74 2.73 3.72 2.21
N ARG A 75 1.48 4.12 2.50
CA ARG A 75 0.49 4.41 1.47
C ARG A 75 0.98 5.54 0.56
N PRO A 76 0.71 5.51 -0.76
CA PRO A 76 1.12 6.58 -1.67
C PRO A 76 0.69 7.98 -1.21
N ASP A 77 -0.50 8.09 -0.61
CA ASP A 77 -1.06 9.34 -0.07
C ASP A 77 -0.21 9.95 1.07
N ALA A 78 0.50 9.10 1.83
CA ALA A 78 1.42 9.57 2.87
C ALA A 78 2.74 10.11 2.29
N LEU A 79 3.09 9.72 1.05
CA LEU A 79 4.31 10.13 0.37
C LEU A 79 4.10 11.35 -0.52
N ILE A 80 2.90 11.48 -1.09
CA ILE A 80 2.50 12.56 -1.98
C ILE A 80 1.58 13.48 -1.18
N VAL A 81 2.15 14.31 -0.32
CA VAL A 81 1.36 15.27 0.45
C VAL A 81 0.78 16.34 -0.50
N GLY A 82 -0.52 16.25 -0.76
CA GLY A 82 -1.37 17.39 -1.10
C GLY A 82 -2.01 17.42 -2.49
N ILE A 83 -3.25 16.93 -2.60
CA ILE A 83 -4.38 17.68 -3.18
C ILE A 83 -5.62 17.31 -2.36
N PRO A 84 -6.32 18.27 -1.71
CA PRO A 84 -7.63 17.97 -1.14
C PRO A 84 -8.58 17.62 -2.29
N LEU A 85 -9.06 16.37 -2.31
CA LEU A 85 -10.14 15.93 -3.20
C LEU A 85 -11.47 16.44 -2.63
N SER A 86 -11.69 17.75 -2.63
CA SER A 86 -12.97 18.39 -2.34
C SER A 86 -13.14 19.58 -3.26
N PRO A 87 -14.03 19.53 -4.27
CA PRO A 87 -14.45 20.73 -4.96
C PRO A 87 -15.37 21.53 -4.03
N VAL A 88 -15.18 22.86 -4.05
CA VAL A 88 -16.18 23.85 -3.62
C VAL A 88 -17.39 23.77 -4.54
#